data_AF-A0AAJ0WDM8-F1
#
_entry.id   AF-A0AAJ0WDM8-F1
#
_cell.length_a   1.000
_cell.length_b   1.000
_cell.length_c   1.000
_cell.angle_alpha   90.00
_cell.angle_beta   90.00
_cell.angle_gamma   90.00
#
_symmetry.space_group_name_H-M   'P 1'
#
loop_
_entity.id
_entity.type
_entity.pdbx_description
1 polymer ?
#
loop_
_entity_poly.entity_id
_entity_poly.type
_entity_poly.pdbx_seq_one_letter_code
_entity_poly.pdbx_strand_id
1 'polypeptide(L)'
;MEILNRDFEILTDYILTFHFYKYLNIDLIEDWAIELINSGYESEAIYNLACFYKPIDSYEVQPYLEAILLELNLTTKNEEESEKCHIRYFLNKIMKHDDVRGNLKRLLYIDYDFNKDIHILDLYSLQYVWDDLLAGEVYWYNKDFNLDNIEQEVIVLAKKWLNEN
;
A
#
# COMPACT_ATOMS: atom_id res chain seq x y z
N MET A 1 1.01 -26.53 -9.86
CA MET A 1 1.58 -25.87 -8.68
C MET A 1 1.91 -24.47 -9.15
N GLU A 2 0.89 -23.60 -9.16
CA GLU A 2 1.04 -22.22 -9.59
C GLU A 2 2.05 -21.54 -8.69
N ILE A 3 2.98 -20.83 -9.30
CA ILE A 3 3.83 -19.88 -8.58
C ILE A 3 2.85 -18.82 -8.10
N LEU A 4 2.49 -18.84 -6.82
CA LEU A 4 1.70 -17.77 -6.23
C LEU A 4 2.41 -16.46 -6.52
N ASN A 5 1.72 -15.58 -7.26
CA ASN A 5 2.20 -14.25 -7.54
C ASN A 5 2.23 -13.50 -6.21
N ARG A 6 3.39 -13.43 -5.56
CA ARG A 6 3.57 -12.79 -4.25
C ARG A 6 3.05 -11.34 -4.23
N ASP A 7 3.09 -10.66 -5.36
CA ASP A 7 2.55 -9.30 -5.48
C ASP A 7 1.03 -9.27 -5.43
N PHE A 8 0.39 -10.27 -6.05
CA PHE A 8 -1.05 -10.44 -5.98
C PHE A 8 -1.50 -10.83 -4.56
N GLU A 9 -0.73 -11.66 -3.85
CA GLU A 9 -0.98 -11.94 -2.42
C GLU A 9 -0.89 -10.65 -1.58
N ILE A 10 0.18 -9.87 -1.75
CA ILE A 10 0.39 -8.60 -1.02
C ILE A 10 -0.72 -7.58 -1.34
N LEU A 11 -1.13 -7.49 -2.61
CA LEU A 11 -2.25 -6.65 -3.02
C LEU A 11 -3.56 -7.14 -2.39
N THR A 12 -3.83 -8.45 -2.41
CA THR A 12 -5.01 -9.03 -1.78
C THR A 12 -5.04 -8.72 -0.29
N ASP A 13 -3.93 -8.93 0.42
CA ASP A 13 -3.80 -8.58 1.84
C ASP A 13 -4.09 -7.10 2.10
N TYR A 14 -3.60 -6.20 1.23
CA TYR A 14 -3.94 -4.77 1.29
C TYR A 14 -5.43 -4.52 1.08
N ILE A 15 -6.07 -5.13 0.07
CA ILE A 15 -7.51 -4.97 -0.18
C ILE A 15 -8.36 -5.43 1.02
N LEU A 16 -7.94 -6.47 1.75
CA LEU A 16 -8.64 -6.95 2.94
C LEU A 16 -8.62 -5.96 4.12
N THR A 17 -7.89 -4.86 4.02
CA THR A 17 -7.83 -3.79 5.02
C THR A 17 -8.86 -2.68 4.78
N PHE A 18 -9.68 -2.78 3.73
CA PHE A 18 -10.51 -1.68 3.22
C PHE A 18 -11.44 -1.00 4.25
N HIS A 19 -11.94 -1.73 5.26
CA HIS A 19 -12.81 -1.16 6.29
C HIS A 19 -12.14 -0.11 7.19
N PHE A 20 -10.81 -0.09 7.23
CA PHE A 20 -10.04 0.90 8.01
C PHE A 20 -9.73 2.18 7.23
N TYR A 21 -10.14 2.27 5.96
CA TYR A 21 -9.95 3.47 5.16
C TYR A 21 -11.26 4.18 4.98
N LYS A 22 -11.26 5.50 5.22
CA LYS A 22 -12.39 6.34 4.90
C LYS A 22 -12.68 6.41 3.40
N TYR A 23 -11.64 6.34 2.58
CA TYR A 23 -11.74 6.36 1.12
C TYR A 23 -10.97 5.19 0.53
N LEU A 24 -11.63 4.44 -0.35
CA LEU A 24 -11.03 3.31 -1.03
C LEU A 24 -10.09 3.77 -2.14
N ASN A 25 -8.94 3.10 -2.27
CA ASN A 25 -8.09 3.26 -3.43
C ASN A 25 -8.66 2.45 -4.61
N ILE A 26 -9.52 3.09 -5.40
CA ILE A 26 -10.26 2.46 -6.50
C ILE A 26 -9.31 1.92 -7.56
N ASP A 27 -8.18 2.58 -7.82
CA ASP A 27 -7.17 2.10 -8.77
C ASP A 27 -6.61 0.74 -8.34
N LEU A 28 -6.35 0.56 -7.05
CA LEU A 28 -5.86 -0.72 -6.51
C LEU A 28 -6.92 -1.80 -6.48
N ILE A 29 -8.18 -1.44 -6.27
CA ILE A 29 -9.30 -2.38 -6.33
C ILE A 29 -9.50 -2.89 -7.76
N GLU A 30 -9.38 -2.01 -8.76
CA GLU A 30 -9.42 -2.38 -10.18
C GLU A 30 -8.24 -3.28 -10.55
N ASP A 31 -7.02 -2.92 -10.17
CA ASP A 31 -5.83 -3.75 -10.38
C ASP A 31 -6.00 -5.15 -9.76
N TRP A 32 -6.57 -5.22 -8.56
CA TRP A 32 -6.85 -6.48 -7.87
C TRP A 32 -7.90 -7.32 -8.60
N ALA A 33 -8.97 -6.69 -9.09
CA ALA A 33 -10.00 -7.36 -9.88
C ALA A 33 -9.44 -7.91 -11.21
N ILE A 34 -8.54 -7.17 -11.86
CA ILE A 34 -7.84 -7.63 -13.08
C ILE A 34 -6.98 -8.86 -12.78
N GLU A 35 -6.24 -8.86 -11.67
CA GLU A 35 -5.42 -10.02 -11.27
C GLU A 35 -6.27 -11.25 -10.90
N LEU A 36 -7.45 -11.07 -10.31
CA LEU A 36 -8.43 -12.14 -10.11
C LEU A 36 -8.87 -12.76 -11.45
N ILE A 37 -9.19 -11.93 -12.44
CA ILE A 37 -9.54 -12.39 -13.80
C ILE A 37 -8.38 -13.17 -14.43
N ASN A 38 -7.17 -12.63 -14.33
CA ASN A 38 -5.95 -13.28 -14.85
C ASN A 38 -5.66 -14.62 -14.17
N SER A 39 -6.10 -14.78 -12.92
CA SER A 39 -5.99 -16.01 -12.15
C SER A 39 -7.14 -17.00 -12.40
N GLY A 40 -8.05 -16.70 -13.32
CA GLY A 40 -9.15 -17.58 -13.72
C GLY A 40 -10.41 -17.46 -12.86
N TYR A 41 -10.51 -16.45 -11.99
CA TYR A 41 -11.75 -16.16 -11.27
C TYR A 41 -12.72 -15.38 -12.15
N GLU A 42 -13.96 -15.86 -12.23
CA GLU A 42 -15.01 -15.28 -13.06
C GLU A 42 -16.27 -15.03 -12.20
N SER A 43 -16.62 -13.75 -12.00
CA SER A 43 -17.90 -13.36 -11.43
C SER A 43 -18.33 -11.98 -11.92
N GLU A 44 -19.63 -11.71 -11.92
CA GLU A 44 -20.16 -10.41 -12.35
C GLU A 44 -19.62 -9.27 -11.49
N ALA A 45 -19.46 -9.50 -10.17
CA ALA A 45 -18.88 -8.52 -9.27
C ALA A 45 -17.41 -8.21 -9.61
N ILE A 46 -16.60 -9.24 -9.93
CA ILE A 46 -15.21 -9.08 -10.36
C ILE A 46 -15.14 -8.24 -11.65
N TYR A 47 -15.96 -8.55 -12.65
CA TYR A 47 -15.96 -7.81 -13.91
C TYR A 47 -16.40 -6.35 -13.74
N ASN A 48 -17.37 -6.10 -12.86
CA ASN A 48 -17.80 -4.74 -12.54
C ASN A 48 -16.68 -3.93 -11.88
N LEU A 49 -15.97 -4.51 -10.89
CA LEU A 49 -14.83 -3.84 -10.26
C LEU A 49 -13.71 -3.51 -11.28
N ALA A 50 -13.45 -4.41 -12.22
CA ALA A 50 -12.40 -4.24 -13.23
C ALA A 50 -12.73 -3.20 -14.32
N CYS A 51 -13.98 -2.71 -14.39
CA CYS A 51 -14.46 -1.90 -15.52
C CYS A 51 -15.11 -0.57 -15.12
N PHE A 52 -14.96 -0.12 -13.87
CA PHE A 52 -15.59 1.13 -13.45
C PHE A 52 -15.09 2.35 -14.24
N TYR A 53 -16.03 3.18 -14.68
CA TYR A 53 -15.71 4.47 -15.28
C TYR A 53 -15.36 5.48 -14.19
N LYS A 54 -14.12 5.98 -14.22
CA LYS A 54 -13.64 7.00 -13.28
C LYS A 54 -14.02 8.42 -13.74
N PRO A 55 -14.31 9.35 -12.82
CA PRO A 55 -14.29 9.20 -11.37
C PRO A 55 -15.53 8.45 -10.85
N ILE A 56 -15.33 7.58 -9.86
CA ILE A 56 -16.41 6.85 -9.15
C ILE A 56 -16.25 7.06 -7.64
N ASP A 57 -17.37 7.03 -6.93
CA ASP A 57 -17.41 7.17 -5.48
C ASP A 57 -17.12 5.82 -4.79
N SER A 58 -16.38 5.84 -3.67
CA SER A 58 -16.04 4.62 -2.92
C SER A 58 -17.27 3.87 -2.40
N TYR A 59 -18.36 4.56 -2.09
CA TYR A 59 -19.62 3.94 -1.66
C TYR A 59 -20.30 3.16 -2.80
N GLU A 60 -20.07 3.52 -4.06
CA GLU A 60 -20.57 2.76 -5.21
C GLU A 60 -19.75 1.49 -5.45
N VAL A 61 -18.45 1.51 -5.10
CA VAL A 61 -17.52 0.39 -5.27
C VAL A 61 -17.66 -0.66 -4.15
N GLN A 62 -17.91 -0.21 -2.92
CA GLN A 62 -17.92 -1.06 -1.72
C GLN A 62 -18.83 -2.31 -1.81
N PRO A 63 -20.09 -2.24 -2.31
CA PRO A 63 -20.95 -3.43 -2.39
C PRO A 63 -20.39 -4.54 -3.27
N TYR A 64 -19.69 -4.18 -4.34
CA TYR A 64 -19.06 -5.15 -5.26
C TYR A 64 -17.82 -5.77 -4.63
N LEU A 65 -17.01 -4.97 -3.93
CA LEU A 65 -15.89 -5.48 -3.16
C LEU A 65 -16.37 -6.50 -2.10
N GLU A 66 -17.37 -6.15 -1.30
CA GLU A 66 -17.93 -7.05 -0.28
C GLU A 66 -18.50 -8.35 -0.88
N ALA A 67 -19.17 -8.27 -2.04
CA ALA A 67 -19.68 -9.44 -2.75
C ALA A 67 -18.55 -10.41 -3.15
N ILE A 68 -17.45 -9.90 -3.69
CA ILE A 68 -16.30 -10.74 -4.10
C ILE A 68 -15.62 -11.35 -2.88
N LEU A 69 -15.45 -10.60 -1.79
CA LEU A 69 -14.88 -11.15 -0.56
C LEU A 69 -15.72 -12.31 -0.01
N LEU A 70 -17.04 -12.18 -0.06
CA LEU A 70 -17.95 -13.26 0.32
C LEU A 70 -17.85 -14.47 -0.63
N GLU A 71 -17.85 -14.23 -1.95
CA GLU A 71 -17.73 -15.27 -2.98
C GLU A 71 -16.42 -16.08 -2.84
N LEU A 72 -15.32 -15.40 -2.55
CA LEU A 72 -13.99 -15.99 -2.36
C LEU A 72 -13.75 -16.51 -0.95
N ASN A 73 -14.72 -16.37 -0.04
CA ASN A 73 -14.61 -16.72 1.37
C ASN A 73 -13.38 -16.07 2.04
N LEU A 74 -13.14 -14.80 1.71
CA LEU A 74 -12.07 -13.98 2.26
C LEU A 74 -12.59 -13.16 3.44
N THR A 75 -11.83 -13.19 4.54
CA THR A 75 -12.15 -12.42 5.75
C THR A 75 -11.30 -11.17 5.80
N THR A 76 -11.93 -10.05 6.17
CA THR A 76 -11.24 -8.77 6.37
C THR A 76 -10.26 -8.85 7.54
N LYS A 77 -9.17 -8.10 7.44
CA LYS A 77 -8.15 -8.04 8.49
C LYS A 77 -8.69 -7.32 9.73
N ASN A 78 -8.12 -7.62 10.90
CA ASN A 78 -8.30 -6.75 12.08
C ASN A 78 -7.40 -5.50 11.99
N GLU A 79 -7.45 -4.62 12.99
CA GLU A 79 -6.70 -3.36 12.98
C GLU A 79 -5.17 -3.57 12.89
N GLU A 80 -4.60 -4.40 13.76
CA GLU A 80 -3.15 -4.68 13.79
C GLU A 80 -2.67 -5.33 12.49
N GLU A 81 -3.44 -6.29 11.97
CA GLU A 81 -3.16 -6.93 10.68
C GLU A 81 -3.24 -5.92 9.53
N SER A 82 -4.20 -4.99 9.60
CA SER A 82 -4.41 -3.99 8.56
C SER A 82 -3.24 -3.02 8.46
N GLU A 83 -2.71 -2.58 9.60
CA GLU A 83 -1.53 -1.72 9.66
C GLU A 83 -0.34 -2.41 8.97
N LYS A 84 -0.07 -3.67 9.34
CA LYS A 84 1.03 -4.46 8.76
C LYS A 84 0.86 -4.67 7.26
N CYS A 85 -0.35 -4.97 6.79
CA CYS A 85 -0.62 -5.17 5.36
C CYS A 85 -0.44 -3.87 4.56
N HIS A 86 -0.88 -2.72 5.10
CA HIS A 86 -0.63 -1.40 4.51
C HIS A 86 0.87 -1.11 4.38
N ILE A 87 1.61 -1.29 5.49
CA ILE A 87 3.04 -1.05 5.50
C ILE A 87 3.74 -1.96 4.49
N ARG A 88 3.44 -3.26 4.51
CA ARG A 88 4.01 -4.25 3.60
C ARG A 88 3.75 -3.91 2.13
N TYR A 89 2.53 -3.47 1.79
CA TYR A 89 2.17 -3.12 0.42
C TYR A 89 3.06 -2.01 -0.15
N PHE A 90 3.15 -0.87 0.54
CA PHE A 90 3.93 0.26 0.04
C PHE A 90 5.44 0.02 0.11
N LEU A 91 5.92 -0.69 1.13
CA LEU A 91 7.34 -1.07 1.20
C LEU A 91 7.73 -2.06 0.09
N ASN A 92 6.83 -2.95 -0.32
CA ASN A 92 7.08 -3.84 -1.46
C ASN A 92 7.20 -3.05 -2.78
N LYS A 93 6.41 -1.99 -2.96
CA LYS A 93 6.55 -1.06 -4.08
C LYS A 93 7.89 -0.30 -4.04
N ILE A 94 8.27 0.21 -2.87
CA ILE A 94 9.58 0.86 -2.65
C ILE A 94 10.74 -0.09 -2.98
N MET A 95 10.69 -1.34 -2.54
CA MET A 95 11.72 -2.35 -2.82
C MET A 95 11.92 -2.65 -4.30
N LYS A 96 10.91 -2.36 -5.12
CA LYS A 96 10.94 -2.51 -6.57
C LYS A 96 11.38 -1.24 -7.30
N HIS A 97 11.77 -0.21 -6.57
CA HIS A 97 12.09 1.12 -7.10
C HIS A 97 10.90 1.76 -7.84
N ASP A 98 9.67 1.34 -7.53
CA ASP A 98 8.44 1.95 -8.08
C ASP A 98 8.09 3.18 -7.25
N ASP A 99 8.17 4.37 -7.84
CA ASP A 99 7.82 5.68 -7.24
C ASP A 99 8.18 5.75 -5.74
N VAL A 100 9.46 5.59 -5.39
CA VAL A 100 9.91 5.39 -4.00
C VAL A 100 9.39 6.50 -3.09
N ARG A 101 9.52 7.76 -3.51
CA ARG A 101 9.06 8.90 -2.72
C ARG A 101 7.53 8.96 -2.64
N GLY A 102 6.80 8.72 -3.72
CA GLY A 102 5.33 8.74 -3.69
C GLY A 102 4.77 7.60 -2.85
N ASN A 103 5.36 6.41 -2.91
CA ASN A 103 4.98 5.28 -2.08
C ASN A 103 5.38 5.46 -0.61
N LEU A 104 6.49 6.15 -0.30
CA LEU A 104 6.78 6.60 1.07
C LEU A 104 5.70 7.57 1.56
N LYS A 105 5.25 8.51 0.72
CA LYS A 105 4.17 9.45 1.07
C LYS A 105 2.85 8.74 1.34
N ARG A 106 2.47 7.79 0.49
CA ARG A 106 1.25 6.99 0.65
C ARG A 106 1.33 6.06 1.86
N LEU A 107 2.50 5.45 2.10
CA LEU A 107 2.78 4.68 3.30
C LEU A 107 2.48 5.49 4.56
N LEU A 108 2.94 6.74 4.63
CA LEU A 108 2.78 7.60 5.81
C LEU A 108 1.44 8.34 5.86
N TYR A 109 0.68 8.33 4.77
CA TYR A 109 -0.71 8.77 4.74
C TYR A 109 -1.62 7.67 5.29
N ILE A 110 -1.31 7.23 6.51
CA ILE A 110 -2.18 6.36 7.30
C ILE A 110 -3.22 7.27 7.94
N ASP A 111 -4.51 6.97 7.72
CA ASP A 111 -5.61 7.72 8.31
C ASP A 111 -5.45 7.75 9.84
N TYR A 112 -5.95 8.81 10.49
CA TYR A 112 -5.69 9.14 11.90
C TYR A 112 -6.01 8.03 12.92
N ASP A 113 -6.71 6.98 12.50
CA ASP A 113 -7.21 5.88 13.34
C ASP A 113 -6.21 4.75 13.56
N PHE A 114 -5.15 4.61 12.76
CA PHE A 114 -4.09 3.66 13.10
C PHE A 114 -3.18 4.25 14.16
N ASN A 115 -2.98 3.50 15.24
CA ASN A 115 -2.00 3.83 16.25
C ASN A 115 -0.62 3.81 15.57
N LYS A 116 -0.01 4.99 15.33
CA LYS A 116 1.26 5.19 14.58
C LYS A 116 2.48 4.64 15.31
N ASP A 117 2.32 3.54 16.03
CA ASP A 117 3.30 2.98 16.95
C ASP A 117 4.54 2.56 16.15
N ILE A 118 5.64 3.27 16.41
CA ILE A 118 7.08 2.89 16.47
C ILE A 118 7.70 2.17 15.24
N HIS A 119 6.99 1.31 14.53
CA HIS A 119 7.50 0.37 13.53
C HIS A 119 8.08 1.02 12.27
N ILE A 120 7.66 2.24 11.93
CA ILE A 120 8.11 2.97 10.74
C ILE A 120 8.64 4.37 11.05
N LEU A 121 9.03 4.65 12.30
CA LEU A 121 9.47 5.99 12.73
C LEU A 121 10.68 6.51 11.93
N ASP A 122 11.61 5.63 11.57
CA ASP A 122 12.77 5.99 10.77
C ASP A 122 12.35 6.41 9.34
N LEU A 123 11.43 5.65 8.72
CA LEU A 123 10.85 5.97 7.40
C LEU A 123 10.06 7.28 7.44
N TYR A 124 9.32 7.52 8.52
CA TYR A 124 8.63 8.79 8.75
C TYR A 124 9.60 9.96 8.76
N SER A 125 10.69 9.83 9.53
CA SER A 125 11.72 10.86 9.63
C SER A 125 12.39 11.13 8.28
N LEU A 126 12.71 10.09 7.51
CA LEU A 126 13.31 10.23 6.17
C LEU A 126 12.40 10.97 5.18
N GLN A 127 11.08 10.85 5.30
CA GLN A 127 10.18 11.63 4.45
C GLN A 127 10.34 13.13 4.66
N TYR A 128 10.41 13.59 5.92
CA TYR A 128 10.62 15.01 6.23
C TYR A 128 12.00 15.46 5.74
N VAL A 129 13.04 14.66 6.00
CA VAL A 129 14.39 14.94 5.48
C VAL A 129 14.38 15.10 3.96
N TRP A 130 13.67 14.24 3.24
CA TRP A 130 13.58 14.33 1.78
C TRP A 130 12.86 15.59 1.32
N ASP A 131 11.74 15.95 1.97
CA ASP A 131 11.00 17.17 1.64
C ASP A 131 11.84 18.43 1.94
N ASP A 132 12.57 18.48 3.04
CA ASP A 132 13.49 19.57 3.41
C ASP A 132 14.64 19.72 2.38
N LEU A 133 15.29 18.61 2.01
CA LEU A 133 16.35 18.61 1.01
C LEU A 133 15.88 19.15 -0.35
N LEU A 134 14.64 18.83 -0.75
CA LEU A 134 14.04 19.35 -1.98
C LEU A 134 13.67 20.84 -1.89
N ALA A 135 13.36 21.33 -0.70
CA ALA A 135 13.19 22.76 -0.43
C ALA A 135 14.53 23.53 -0.39
N GLY A 136 15.67 22.83 -0.49
CA GLY A 136 17.00 23.40 -0.38
C GLY A 136 17.44 23.66 1.06
N GLU A 137 16.76 23.04 2.03
CA GLU A 137 17.09 23.14 3.44
C GLU A 137 18.19 22.15 3.83
N VAL A 138 18.95 22.51 4.87
CA VAL A 138 20.03 21.66 5.40
C VAL A 138 19.48 20.85 6.56
N TYR A 139 19.53 19.52 6.43
CA TYR A 139 19.21 18.64 7.53
C TYR A 139 20.38 18.59 8.54
N TRP A 140 20.23 19.30 9.66
CA TRP A 140 21.33 19.52 10.61
C TRP A 140 21.73 18.29 11.44
N TYR A 141 20.82 17.32 11.60
CA TYR A 141 21.05 16.15 12.45
C TYR A 141 21.90 15.07 11.78
N ASN A 142 21.81 14.93 10.46
CA ASN A 142 22.65 14.04 9.69
C ASN A 142 23.05 14.69 8.35
N LYS A 143 24.29 15.16 8.27
CA LYS A 143 24.82 15.84 7.09
C LYS A 143 25.16 14.89 5.94
N ASP A 144 25.12 13.57 6.18
CA ASP A 144 25.38 12.60 5.15
C ASP A 144 24.17 12.44 4.22
N PHE A 145 22.95 12.77 4.68
CA PHE A 145 21.76 12.74 3.84
C PHE A 145 21.75 13.89 2.82
N ASN A 146 21.50 13.54 1.57
CA ASN A 146 21.39 14.45 0.45
C ASN A 146 20.48 13.84 -0.64
N LEU A 147 20.20 14.60 -1.69
CA LEU A 147 19.30 14.16 -2.77
C LEU A 147 19.82 12.95 -3.55
N ASP A 148 21.14 12.68 -3.53
CA ASP A 148 21.73 11.56 -4.25
C ASP A 148 21.62 10.22 -3.49
N ASN A 149 21.37 10.25 -2.17
CA ASN A 149 21.35 9.02 -1.35
C ASN A 149 20.06 8.77 -0.57
N ILE A 150 19.21 9.78 -0.36
CA ILE A 150 18.01 9.65 0.47
C ILE A 150 17.05 8.54 0.00
N GLU A 151 16.93 8.34 -1.32
CA GLU A 151 16.13 7.24 -1.88
C GLU A 151 16.67 5.87 -1.47
N GLN A 152 18.00 5.69 -1.53
CA GLN A 152 18.64 4.43 -1.19
C GLN A 152 18.49 4.11 0.30
N GLU A 153 18.52 5.11 1.16
CA GLU A 153 18.30 4.96 2.61
C GLU A 153 16.87 4.50 2.91
N VAL A 154 15.87 5.05 2.22
CA VAL A 154 14.47 4.59 2.31
C VAL A 154 14.34 3.13 1.90
N ILE A 155 15.01 2.71 0.81
CA ILE A 155 15.00 1.31 0.35
C ILE A 155 15.67 0.38 1.37
N VAL A 156 16.79 0.80 1.98
CA VAL A 156 17.48 0.00 3.01
C VAL A 156 16.57 -0.25 4.21
N LEU A 157 15.86 0.78 4.69
CA LEU A 157 14.91 0.64 5.79
C LEU A 157 13.70 -0.21 5.39
N ALA A 158 13.18 -0.03 4.16
CA ALA A 158 12.09 -0.85 3.63
C ALA A 158 12.47 -2.35 3.63
N LYS A 159 13.68 -2.67 3.14
CA LYS A 159 14.22 -4.03 3.14
C LYS A 159 14.33 -4.61 4.53
N LYS A 160 14.83 -3.82 5.49
CA LYS A 160 14.98 -4.25 6.88
C LYS A 160 13.62 -4.63 7.46
N TRP A 161 12.63 -3.75 7.33
CA TRP A 161 11.29 -3.97 7.85
C TRP A 161 10.63 -5.23 7.27
N LEU A 162 10.71 -5.41 5.94
CA LEU A 162 10.14 -6.57 5.24
C LEU A 162 10.83 -7.92 5.55
N ASN A 163 12.05 -7.89 6.10
CA ASN A 163 12.72 -9.11 6.57
C ASN A 163 12.35 -9.45 8.02
N GLU A 164 11.93 -8.45 8.79
CA GLU A 164 11.58 -8.58 10.21
C GLU A 164 10.08 -8.88 10.42
N ASN A 165 9.24 -8.68 9.38
CA ASN A 165 7.78 -8.81 9.43
C ASN A 165 7.19 -9.47 8.19
#